data_AF-A0A6S7IYR2-F1
#
_entry.id   AF-A0A6S7IYR2-F1
#
_cell.length_a   1.000
_cell.length_b   1.000
_cell.length_c   1.000
_cell.angle_alpha   90.00
_cell.angle_beta   90.00
_cell.angle_gamma   90.00
#
_symmetry.space_group_name_H-M   'P 1'
#
loop_
_entity.id
_entity.type
_entity.pdbx_description
1 polymer ?
#
loop_
_entity_poly.entity_id
_entity_poly.type
_entity_poly.pdbx_seq_one_letter_code
_entity_poly.pdbx_strand_id
1 'polypeptide(L)'
;SPTLGEIFNPARDCPDIVDQLPEAEDGFYWIVLPKGTKHKIWCDVHTDGGGFALVGMKDSPVSWTVPSNSIPVDPQGPPHWSSDLGDVEVLDFRVQFSTDKGFEGAKADWFYRLNPQRKFGDIFSVDKGCPDLQAGIGNIEFVKDLLKQSVLTNNFKCSKFGPHTHHMLGWGKMNYCLRHQCNNGYAILDVIKFRYDNFGAYSYSAVSSFSGMNHNSTAFVGCDRGKCCACFGPKGGRQNYCGSNCTAMNGGTVTTKAFVWFWVRTRMPERLWKRCMEFVVKNSAGKPEKHFIDPQTGTAQKGSCSGNLRSFLNEGTLTVSDKESFDKIPDVPGLLSYRKDDKQLYINQGSKWQALSTEQEFEQTKKQIQSQEKKIQSLENKANIQEKKLQNQEKKIQSQGNMIRKLEKENQGNKIKGSQKWLRL
;
A
#
# COMPACT_ATOMS: atom_id res chain seq x y z
N SER A 1 -1.03 22.07 0.36
CA SER A 1 -1.15 22.24 -1.10
C SER A 1 -0.85 20.90 -1.74
N PRO A 2 -1.62 20.41 -2.74
CA PRO A 2 -1.43 19.08 -3.32
C PRO A 2 -0.22 18.99 -4.27
N THR A 3 0.82 19.79 -4.01
CA THR A 3 2.06 19.83 -4.79
C THR A 3 3.22 19.12 -4.09
N LEU A 4 2.98 18.54 -2.91
CA LEU A 4 4.04 17.82 -2.18
C LEU A 4 4.51 16.62 -3.00
N GLY A 5 5.83 16.44 -3.09
CA GLY A 5 6.43 15.41 -3.94
C GLY A 5 6.58 15.83 -5.41
N GLU A 6 6.31 17.10 -5.74
CA GLU A 6 6.71 17.69 -7.02
C GLU A 6 8.09 18.35 -6.93
N ILE A 7 8.72 18.64 -8.08
CA ILE A 7 10.07 19.22 -8.13
C ILE A 7 10.20 20.55 -7.38
N PHE A 8 9.14 21.36 -7.35
CA PHE A 8 9.12 22.66 -6.67
C PHE A 8 8.79 22.56 -5.18
N ASN A 9 8.16 21.46 -4.75
CA ASN A 9 7.81 21.18 -3.37
C ASN A 9 8.12 19.71 -3.02
N PRO A 10 9.41 19.32 -3.03
CA PRO A 10 9.81 17.95 -2.79
C PRO A 10 9.52 17.54 -1.34
N ALA A 11 9.16 16.28 -1.14
CA ALA A 11 9.01 15.72 0.20
C ALA A 11 10.36 15.43 0.86
N ARG A 12 10.37 15.16 2.15
CA ARG A 12 11.60 14.71 2.83
C ARG A 12 12.00 13.30 2.42
N ASP A 13 11.04 12.39 2.42
CA ASP A 13 11.20 10.97 2.10
C ASP A 13 9.86 10.36 1.69
N CYS A 14 9.82 9.10 1.23
CA CYS A 14 8.55 8.45 0.91
C CYS A 14 7.59 8.38 2.12
N PRO A 15 8.04 8.15 3.36
CA PRO A 15 7.16 8.27 4.52
C PRO A 15 6.50 9.65 4.67
N ASP A 16 7.17 10.73 4.27
CA ASP A 16 6.63 12.10 4.33
C ASP A 16 5.48 12.31 3.34
N ILE A 17 5.54 11.66 2.18
CA ILE A 17 4.42 11.58 1.23
C ILE A 17 3.21 10.92 1.91
N VAL A 18 3.40 9.75 2.52
CA VAL A 18 2.32 9.02 3.22
C VAL A 18 1.71 9.86 4.36
N ASP A 19 2.54 10.61 5.07
CA ASP A 19 2.12 11.40 6.24
C ASP A 19 1.24 12.60 5.89
N GLN A 20 1.52 13.21 4.74
CA GLN A 20 0.94 14.50 4.35
C GLN A 20 -0.06 14.40 3.20
N LEU A 21 -0.01 13.34 2.39
CA LEU A 21 -0.91 13.12 1.24
C LEU A 21 -1.72 11.83 1.43
N PRO A 22 -2.90 11.93 2.06
CA PRO A 22 -3.74 10.77 2.35
C PRO A 22 -4.16 9.90 1.18
N GLU A 23 -4.26 10.53 0.00
CA GLU A 23 -4.73 9.99 -1.27
C GLU A 23 -3.57 9.80 -2.28
N ALA A 24 -2.32 9.78 -1.79
CA ALA A 24 -1.18 9.50 -2.65
C ALA A 24 -1.26 8.10 -3.25
N GLU A 25 -0.89 7.99 -4.52
CA GLU A 25 -0.78 6.72 -5.24
C GLU A 25 0.66 6.24 -5.31
N ASP A 26 0.89 4.95 -5.56
CA ASP A 26 2.24 4.47 -5.84
C ASP A 26 2.78 5.14 -7.11
N GLY A 27 4.03 5.59 -7.09
CA GLY A 27 4.58 6.27 -8.26
C GLY A 27 5.79 7.14 -7.97
N PHE A 28 6.14 7.98 -8.93
CA PHE A 28 7.29 8.85 -8.82
C PHE A 28 6.99 10.14 -8.04
N TYR A 29 7.83 10.40 -7.05
CA TYR A 29 7.83 11.62 -6.24
C TYR A 29 9.24 12.22 -6.17
N TRP A 30 9.31 13.53 -6.01
CA TRP A 30 10.54 14.25 -5.73
C TRP A 30 10.76 14.32 -4.21
N ILE A 31 11.96 13.92 -3.77
CA ILE A 31 12.39 14.03 -2.38
C ILE A 31 13.67 14.86 -2.24
N VAL A 32 13.98 15.28 -1.01
CA VAL A 32 15.23 15.96 -0.65
C VAL A 32 16.14 15.00 0.10
N LEU A 33 17.32 14.71 -0.47
CA LEU A 33 18.34 13.87 0.17
C LEU A 33 19.12 14.64 1.26
N PRO A 34 19.88 13.96 2.15
CA PRO A 34 20.61 14.61 3.26
C PRO A 34 21.53 15.76 2.86
N LYS A 35 21.99 15.82 1.60
CA LYS A 35 22.83 16.91 1.06
C LYS A 35 22.03 18.09 0.49
N GLY A 36 20.71 18.09 0.66
CA GLY A 36 19.80 19.12 0.13
C GLY A 36 19.48 18.98 -1.37
N THR A 37 19.94 17.92 -2.02
CA THR A 37 19.70 17.67 -3.45
C THR A 37 18.30 17.07 -3.66
N LYS A 38 17.63 17.51 -4.73
CA LYS A 38 16.30 17.01 -5.11
C LYS A 38 16.45 15.81 -6.03
N HIS A 39 15.81 14.69 -5.69
CA HIS A 39 15.85 13.47 -6.50
C HIS A 39 14.45 12.93 -6.72
N LYS A 40 14.19 12.47 -7.95
CA LYS A 40 12.96 11.76 -8.29
C LYS A 40 13.13 10.28 -7.94
N ILE A 41 12.20 9.70 -7.20
CA ILE A 41 12.22 8.31 -6.76
C ILE A 41 10.84 7.69 -6.88
N TRP A 42 10.76 6.37 -7.04
CA TRP A 42 9.48 5.66 -6.96
C TRP A 42 9.16 5.35 -5.49
N CYS A 43 8.01 5.80 -5.01
CA CYS A 43 7.49 5.47 -3.68
C CYS A 43 6.35 4.46 -3.79
N ASP A 44 6.44 3.40 -2.99
CA ASP A 44 5.31 2.57 -2.59
C ASP A 44 4.73 3.15 -1.30
N VAL A 45 3.50 3.68 -1.41
CA VAL A 45 2.80 4.41 -0.35
C VAL A 45 1.72 3.56 0.33
N HIS A 46 1.56 2.30 -0.09
CA HIS A 46 0.49 1.42 0.38
C HIS A 46 1.00 0.20 1.15
N THR A 47 2.05 -0.46 0.70
CA THR A 47 2.48 -1.74 1.27
C THR A 47 2.99 -1.57 2.70
N ASP A 48 2.41 -2.35 3.63
CA ASP A 48 2.76 -2.27 5.05
C ASP A 48 2.63 -0.84 5.63
N GLY A 49 1.61 -0.12 5.16
CA GLY A 49 1.38 1.27 5.53
C GLY A 49 2.27 2.27 4.77
N GLY A 50 3.04 1.80 3.78
CA GLY A 50 3.75 2.62 2.82
C GLY A 50 5.08 3.18 3.30
N GLY A 51 5.60 4.11 2.49
CA GLY A 51 6.82 4.85 2.75
C GLY A 51 8.08 4.15 2.27
N PHE A 52 7.96 3.21 1.33
CA PHE A 52 9.10 2.51 0.74
C PHE A 52 9.58 3.23 -0.52
N ALA A 53 10.87 3.54 -0.59
CA ALA A 53 11.54 4.02 -1.80
C ALA A 53 12.13 2.85 -2.57
N LEU A 54 11.90 2.77 -3.88
CA LEU A 54 12.56 1.81 -4.76
C LEU A 54 14.04 2.21 -4.96
N VAL A 55 14.97 1.30 -4.63
CA VAL A 55 16.42 1.57 -4.69
C VAL A 55 17.16 0.68 -5.66
N GLY A 56 16.53 -0.38 -6.13
CA GLY A 56 17.11 -1.24 -7.15
C GLY A 56 16.08 -2.16 -7.77
N MET A 57 16.33 -2.53 -9.02
CA MET A 57 15.54 -3.50 -9.75
C MET A 57 16.46 -4.39 -10.57
N LYS A 58 16.14 -5.68 -10.67
CA LYS A 58 16.76 -6.61 -11.62
C LYS A 58 15.77 -7.62 -12.18
N ASP A 59 16.05 -8.11 -13.38
CA ASP A 59 15.23 -9.08 -14.13
C ASP A 59 15.83 -10.49 -14.14
N SER A 60 16.83 -10.73 -13.31
CA SER A 60 17.42 -12.05 -13.10
C SER A 60 17.77 -12.31 -11.63
N PRO A 61 17.99 -13.56 -11.22
CA PRO A 61 18.55 -13.90 -9.92
C PRO A 61 19.98 -13.36 -9.70
N VAL A 62 20.73 -13.08 -10.76
CA VAL A 62 22.12 -12.62 -10.67
C VAL A 62 22.16 -11.16 -10.23
N SER A 63 22.76 -10.88 -9.08
CA SER A 63 22.83 -9.52 -8.54
C SER A 63 24.08 -8.76 -9.01
N TRP A 64 25.19 -9.46 -9.28
CA TRP A 64 26.55 -8.91 -9.47
C TRP A 64 26.74 -7.99 -10.67
N THR A 65 25.98 -8.24 -11.74
CA THR A 65 26.10 -7.54 -13.02
C THR A 65 25.17 -6.35 -13.13
N VAL A 66 24.39 -6.06 -12.08
CA VAL A 66 23.42 -4.97 -12.09
C VAL A 66 24.19 -3.66 -11.89
N PRO A 67 24.11 -2.71 -12.85
CA PRO A 67 24.81 -1.44 -12.74
C PRO A 67 24.25 -0.57 -11.63
N SER A 68 25.01 0.44 -11.22
CA SER A 68 24.53 1.49 -10.32
C SER A 68 24.71 2.85 -11.00
N ASN A 69 23.71 3.72 -10.91
CA ASN A 69 23.74 5.04 -11.51
C ASN A 69 22.77 6.01 -10.80
N SER A 70 22.71 7.27 -11.27
CA SER A 70 21.87 8.34 -10.73
C SER A 70 20.50 8.45 -11.41
N ILE A 71 20.09 7.45 -12.21
CA ILE A 71 18.77 7.44 -12.86
C ILE A 71 17.76 6.95 -11.82
N PRO A 72 16.56 7.55 -11.74
CA PRO A 72 15.48 7.03 -10.90
C PRO A 72 15.16 5.58 -11.25
N VAL A 73 15.10 4.71 -10.25
CA VAL A 73 14.72 3.31 -10.46
C VAL A 73 13.24 3.26 -10.79
N ASP A 74 12.94 2.67 -11.94
CA ASP A 74 11.59 2.40 -12.42
C ASP A 74 11.31 0.89 -12.23
N PRO A 75 10.19 0.50 -11.59
CA PRO A 75 9.87 -0.91 -11.38
C PRO A 75 9.73 -1.72 -12.68
N GLN A 76 9.44 -1.08 -13.81
CA GLN A 76 9.33 -1.71 -15.13
C GLN A 76 10.47 -1.30 -16.09
N GLY A 77 11.44 -0.51 -15.60
CA GLY A 77 12.56 0.00 -16.38
C GLY A 77 13.68 -1.02 -16.61
N PRO A 78 14.89 -0.58 -16.98
CA PRO A 78 16.05 -1.45 -17.06
C PRO A 78 16.63 -1.77 -15.66
N PRO A 79 17.27 -2.95 -15.47
CA PRO A 79 17.96 -3.29 -14.22
C PRO A 79 19.05 -2.29 -13.83
N HIS A 80 18.95 -1.73 -12.63
CA HIS A 80 20.01 -0.93 -12.01
C HIS A 80 19.74 -0.71 -10.51
N TRP A 81 20.76 -0.27 -9.80
CA TRP A 81 20.71 0.30 -8.46
C TRP A 81 20.78 1.82 -8.53
N SER A 82 20.19 2.49 -7.55
CA SER A 82 20.41 3.92 -7.32
C SER A 82 21.71 4.13 -6.54
N SER A 83 22.63 4.92 -7.11
CA SER A 83 23.82 5.40 -6.39
C SER A 83 23.54 6.62 -5.52
N ASP A 84 22.43 7.32 -5.76
CA ASP A 84 22.12 8.58 -5.08
C ASP A 84 21.59 8.35 -3.66
N LEU A 85 21.01 7.17 -3.40
CA LEU A 85 20.39 6.83 -2.13
C LEU A 85 21.36 6.18 -1.13
N GLY A 86 22.65 6.05 -1.47
CA GLY A 86 23.63 5.36 -0.63
C GLY A 86 23.87 5.97 0.75
N ASP A 87 23.57 7.25 0.96
CA ASP A 87 23.70 7.94 2.25
C ASP A 87 22.40 7.97 3.07
N VAL A 88 21.30 7.43 2.55
CA VAL A 88 20.01 7.36 3.25
C VAL A 88 20.08 6.34 4.39
N GLU A 89 19.61 6.73 5.58
CA GLU A 89 19.48 5.82 6.72
C GLU A 89 18.29 4.87 6.50
N VAL A 90 18.60 3.58 6.49
CA VAL A 90 17.66 2.50 6.23
C VAL A 90 17.20 1.94 7.56
N LEU A 91 15.89 2.02 7.77
CA LEU A 91 15.17 1.35 8.84
C LEU A 91 14.71 -0.04 8.33
N ASP A 92 13.95 -0.10 7.23
CA ASP A 92 13.60 -1.38 6.55
C ASP A 92 14.37 -1.56 5.26
N PHE A 93 14.91 -2.76 5.04
CA PHE A 93 15.35 -3.21 3.72
C PHE A 93 14.42 -4.31 3.22
N ARG A 94 13.64 -4.03 2.17
CA ARG A 94 12.64 -4.93 1.59
C ARG A 94 13.17 -5.56 0.31
N VAL A 95 12.89 -6.85 0.15
CA VAL A 95 13.18 -7.63 -1.05
C VAL A 95 11.89 -8.28 -1.51
N GLN A 96 11.55 -8.04 -2.76
CA GLN A 96 10.36 -8.57 -3.39
C GLN A 96 10.77 -9.23 -4.70
N PHE A 97 10.21 -10.40 -5.02
CA PHE A 97 10.40 -10.94 -6.36
C PHE A 97 9.17 -11.65 -6.92
N SER A 98 9.05 -11.61 -8.25
CA SER A 98 8.02 -12.25 -9.06
C SER A 98 8.65 -13.10 -10.18
N THR A 99 7.84 -13.92 -10.83
CA THR A 99 8.20 -14.71 -12.03
C THR A 99 7.84 -14.00 -13.34
N ASP A 100 7.20 -12.83 -13.24
CA ASP A 100 6.78 -11.97 -14.33
C ASP A 100 7.20 -10.52 -14.06
N LYS A 101 7.03 -9.65 -15.07
CA LYS A 101 7.46 -8.25 -15.02
C LYS A 101 6.62 -7.39 -14.07
N GLY A 102 5.50 -7.92 -13.54
CA GLY A 102 4.65 -7.23 -12.59
C GLY A 102 5.07 -7.56 -11.16
N PHE A 103 5.06 -6.56 -10.28
CA PHE A 103 5.31 -6.79 -8.85
C PHE A 103 4.06 -7.23 -8.09
N GLU A 104 2.85 -7.11 -8.66
CA GLU A 104 1.59 -7.60 -8.06
C GLU A 104 1.56 -9.13 -7.87
N GLY A 105 2.24 -9.87 -8.75
CA GLY A 105 2.32 -11.34 -8.75
C GLY A 105 3.40 -11.94 -7.84
N ALA A 106 3.90 -11.16 -6.87
CA ALA A 106 5.06 -11.51 -6.03
C ALA A 106 4.96 -12.93 -5.44
N LYS A 107 6.05 -13.68 -5.59
CA LYS A 107 6.21 -15.04 -5.05
C LYS A 107 6.82 -15.04 -3.66
N ALA A 108 7.61 -14.02 -3.36
CA ALA A 108 8.05 -13.70 -2.00
C ALA A 108 8.19 -12.18 -1.88
N ASP A 109 7.84 -11.66 -0.71
CA ASP A 109 7.94 -10.24 -0.38
C ASP A 109 8.17 -10.11 1.11
N TRP A 110 9.36 -9.64 1.51
CA TRP A 110 9.74 -9.52 2.91
C TRP A 110 10.59 -8.30 3.13
N PHE A 111 10.67 -7.86 4.39
CA PHE A 111 11.68 -6.89 4.78
C PHE A 111 12.42 -7.32 6.04
N TYR A 112 13.64 -6.79 6.16
CA TYR A 112 14.45 -6.84 7.37
C TYR A 112 14.26 -5.53 8.15
N ARG A 113 13.76 -5.61 9.39
CA ARG A 113 13.81 -4.49 10.34
C ARG A 113 15.23 -4.40 10.89
N LEU A 114 15.92 -3.31 10.62
CA LEU A 114 17.27 -3.08 11.13
C LEU A 114 17.22 -2.38 12.48
N ASN A 115 18.02 -2.85 13.44
CA ASN A 115 18.25 -2.16 14.70
C ASN A 115 19.72 -2.33 15.13
N PRO A 116 20.57 -1.28 15.06
CA PRO A 116 20.23 0.10 14.67
C PRO A 116 20.02 0.27 13.15
N GLN A 117 19.47 1.42 12.76
CA GLN A 117 19.45 1.87 11.37
C GLN A 117 20.87 2.02 10.82
N ARG A 118 21.02 1.96 9.49
CA ARG A 118 22.32 2.19 8.83
C ARG A 118 22.15 2.75 7.43
N LYS A 119 23.18 3.40 6.91
CA LYS A 119 23.20 3.90 5.53
C LYS A 119 23.03 2.79 4.52
N PHE A 120 22.28 3.04 3.45
CA PHE A 120 22.05 2.05 2.39
C PHE A 120 23.35 1.56 1.74
N GLY A 121 24.32 2.46 1.54
CA GLY A 121 25.64 2.09 1.03
C GLY A 121 26.50 1.28 2.01
N ASP A 122 26.08 1.12 3.27
CA ASP A 122 26.70 0.24 4.27
C ASP A 122 25.74 -0.87 4.72
N ILE A 123 24.79 -1.25 3.85
CA ILE A 123 23.78 -2.26 4.18
C ILE A 123 24.43 -3.60 4.50
N PHE A 124 25.49 -3.95 3.77
CA PHE A 124 26.31 -5.13 4.03
C PHE A 124 27.45 -4.81 4.97
N SER A 125 27.69 -5.69 5.92
CA SER A 125 28.76 -5.51 6.90
C SER A 125 29.27 -6.84 7.42
N VAL A 126 30.52 -6.82 7.86
CA VAL A 126 31.14 -7.86 8.69
C VAL A 126 30.90 -7.44 10.15
N ASP A 127 30.66 -8.40 11.03
CA ASP A 127 30.57 -8.22 12.50
C ASP A 127 29.39 -7.38 13.05
N LYS A 128 28.47 -6.90 12.21
CA LYS A 128 27.22 -6.28 12.68
C LYS A 128 26.08 -7.31 12.74
N GLY A 129 26.22 -8.33 13.59
CA GLY A 129 25.19 -9.34 13.87
C GLY A 129 25.18 -10.54 12.91
N CYS A 130 26.06 -10.55 11.91
CA CYS A 130 26.39 -11.75 11.15
C CYS A 130 27.58 -12.46 11.82
N PRO A 131 27.60 -13.81 11.87
CA PRO A 131 28.74 -14.57 12.40
C PRO A 131 30.05 -14.23 11.67
N ASP A 132 31.16 -14.28 12.41
CA ASP A 132 32.51 -13.89 11.95
C ASP A 132 32.85 -14.45 10.56
N LEU A 133 33.51 -13.60 9.75
CA LEU A 133 33.96 -13.88 8.36
C LEU A 133 32.85 -14.06 7.31
N GLN A 134 31.58 -13.75 7.62
CA GLN A 134 30.50 -13.76 6.64
C GLN A 134 29.80 -12.41 6.56
N ALA A 135 29.95 -11.75 5.41
CA ALA A 135 29.34 -10.47 5.18
C ALA A 135 27.86 -10.63 4.79
N GLY A 136 27.02 -9.75 5.32
CA GLY A 136 25.60 -9.82 5.08
C GLY A 136 24.83 -8.65 5.68
N ILE A 137 23.51 -8.79 5.63
CA ILE A 137 22.58 -7.90 6.31
C ILE A 137 22.37 -8.48 7.71
N GLY A 138 23.15 -8.01 8.67
CA GLY A 138 23.05 -8.42 10.08
C GLY A 138 22.23 -7.44 10.93
N ASN A 139 22.27 -7.53 12.27
CA ASN A 139 21.53 -6.65 13.21
C ASN A 139 20.05 -6.51 12.85
N ILE A 140 19.45 -7.63 12.50
CA ILE A 140 18.03 -7.71 12.16
C ILE A 140 17.26 -7.91 13.47
N GLU A 141 16.33 -7.00 13.74
CA GLU A 141 15.41 -7.09 14.85
C GLU A 141 14.36 -8.16 14.57
N PHE A 142 13.73 -8.08 13.40
CA PHE A 142 12.77 -9.06 12.91
C PHE A 142 12.67 -9.08 11.38
N VAL A 143 12.07 -10.15 10.86
CA VAL A 143 11.68 -10.28 9.45
C VAL A 143 10.16 -10.32 9.35
N LYS A 144 9.59 -9.51 8.47
CA LYS A 144 8.15 -9.50 8.18
C LYS A 144 7.90 -10.04 6.78
N ASP A 145 6.93 -10.94 6.65
CA ASP A 145 6.39 -11.40 5.37
C ASP A 145 5.20 -10.51 5.00
N LEU A 146 5.33 -9.85 3.86
CA LEU A 146 4.36 -8.92 3.33
C LEU A 146 3.24 -9.60 2.55
N LEU A 147 3.42 -10.87 2.13
CA LEU A 147 2.33 -11.66 1.55
C LEU A 147 1.28 -12.05 2.59
N LYS A 148 1.67 -12.10 3.87
CA LYS A 148 0.78 -12.39 5.03
C LYS A 148 0.61 -11.20 5.99
N GLN A 149 1.37 -10.12 5.79
CA GLN A 149 1.37 -8.95 6.67
C GLN A 149 1.70 -9.29 8.14
N SER A 150 2.58 -10.28 8.36
CA SER A 150 2.90 -10.80 9.71
C SER A 150 4.39 -10.93 9.95
N VAL A 151 4.83 -10.64 11.18
CA VAL A 151 6.20 -10.92 11.61
C VAL A 151 6.43 -12.43 11.61
N LEU A 152 7.43 -12.87 10.83
CA LEU A 152 7.76 -14.29 10.70
C LEU A 152 8.62 -14.79 11.86
N THR A 153 9.59 -13.98 12.27
CA THR A 153 10.55 -14.36 13.30
C THR A 153 11.28 -13.12 13.85
N ASN A 154 11.55 -13.14 15.14
CA ASN A 154 12.45 -12.20 15.83
C ASN A 154 13.84 -12.83 16.10
N ASN A 155 13.98 -14.12 15.78
CA ASN A 155 15.20 -14.89 16.01
C ASN A 155 16.19 -14.77 14.85
N PHE A 156 15.73 -14.36 13.67
CA PHE A 156 16.58 -14.16 12.49
C PHE A 156 17.44 -12.91 12.65
N LYS A 157 18.76 -13.09 12.64
CA LYS A 157 19.75 -12.02 12.90
C LYS A 157 20.60 -11.66 11.68
N CYS A 158 20.79 -12.58 10.74
CA CYS A 158 21.69 -12.35 9.61
C CYS A 158 21.25 -13.02 8.30
N SER A 159 21.13 -12.21 7.25
CA SER A 159 21.10 -12.68 5.87
C SER A 159 22.50 -12.65 5.28
N LYS A 160 23.14 -13.82 5.15
CA LYS A 160 24.51 -13.95 4.65
C LYS A 160 24.51 -13.71 3.14
N PHE A 161 25.17 -12.63 2.72
CA PHE A 161 25.23 -12.25 1.32
C PHE A 161 26.38 -12.95 0.62
N GLY A 162 27.59 -12.92 1.18
CA GLY A 162 28.78 -13.46 0.52
C GLY A 162 29.90 -13.73 1.52
N PRO A 163 30.93 -14.49 1.15
CA PRO A 163 32.05 -14.70 2.04
C PRO A 163 32.80 -13.39 2.24
N HIS A 164 33.59 -13.31 3.31
CA HIS A 164 34.47 -12.17 3.49
C HIS A 164 35.48 -12.09 2.33
N THR A 165 35.62 -10.89 1.77
CA THR A 165 36.48 -10.59 0.62
C THR A 165 37.15 -9.24 0.85
N HIS A 166 38.17 -8.95 0.05
CA HIS A 166 38.79 -7.63 -0.01
C HIS A 166 37.74 -6.53 -0.30
N HIS A 167 37.94 -5.32 0.23
CA HIS A 167 36.97 -4.21 0.13
C HIS A 167 36.62 -3.81 -1.31
N MET A 168 37.52 -4.06 -2.26
CA MET A 168 37.29 -3.82 -3.70
C MET A 168 36.49 -4.93 -4.39
N LEU A 169 36.09 -5.99 -3.68
CA LEU A 169 35.42 -7.17 -4.22
C LEU A 169 34.14 -7.51 -3.45
N GLY A 170 33.25 -8.25 -4.13
CA GLY A 170 32.06 -8.83 -3.51
C GLY A 170 31.17 -7.78 -2.84
N TRP A 171 30.84 -8.00 -1.58
CA TRP A 171 29.97 -7.11 -0.79
C TRP A 171 30.58 -5.73 -0.55
N GLY A 172 31.91 -5.60 -0.45
CA GLY A 172 32.58 -4.32 -0.27
C GLY A 172 32.45 -3.44 -1.51
N LYS A 173 32.61 -4.04 -2.71
CA LYS A 173 32.37 -3.36 -3.98
C LYS A 173 30.89 -2.99 -4.15
N MET A 174 29.98 -3.84 -3.69
CA MET A 174 28.56 -3.53 -3.67
C MET A 174 28.27 -2.27 -2.85
N ASN A 175 28.73 -2.21 -1.60
CA ASN A 175 28.62 -1.02 -0.74
C ASN A 175 29.17 0.25 -1.43
N TYR A 176 30.32 0.13 -2.11
CA TYR A 176 30.88 1.22 -2.90
C TYR A 176 29.93 1.66 -4.03
N CYS A 177 29.42 0.72 -4.83
CA CYS A 177 28.53 1.00 -5.96
C CYS A 177 27.15 1.52 -5.53
N LEU A 178 26.68 1.21 -4.33
CA LEU A 178 25.47 1.82 -3.79
C LEU A 178 25.64 3.32 -3.49
N ARG A 179 26.87 3.86 -3.53
CA ARG A 179 27.19 5.30 -3.40
C ARG A 179 27.81 5.93 -4.65
N HIS A 180 28.23 5.10 -5.61
CA HIS A 180 29.00 5.54 -6.76
C HIS A 180 28.50 4.84 -8.00
N GLN A 181 28.55 5.54 -9.12
CA GLN A 181 28.16 4.95 -10.40
C GLN A 181 29.12 3.81 -10.77
N CYS A 182 28.54 2.68 -11.17
CA CYS A 182 29.25 1.47 -11.56
C CYS A 182 28.57 0.87 -12.81
N ASN A 183 29.13 1.14 -13.99
CA ASN A 183 28.52 0.75 -15.27
C ASN A 183 28.45 -0.77 -15.49
N ASN A 184 29.42 -1.52 -14.95
CA ASN A 184 29.53 -2.97 -15.13
C ASN A 184 29.01 -3.76 -13.90
N GLY A 185 28.32 -3.08 -12.98
CA GLY A 185 27.98 -3.63 -11.67
C GLY A 185 29.21 -3.78 -10.77
N TYR A 186 29.19 -4.79 -9.91
CA TYR A 186 30.16 -4.97 -8.82
C TYR A 186 30.85 -6.35 -8.85
N ALA A 187 30.57 -7.17 -9.87
CA ALA A 187 31.23 -8.45 -10.09
C ALA A 187 32.67 -8.31 -10.59
N ILE A 188 33.01 -7.22 -11.26
CA ILE A 188 34.19 -7.13 -12.13
C ILE A 188 35.21 -6.16 -11.54
N LEU A 189 36.44 -6.64 -11.35
CA LEU A 189 37.61 -5.78 -11.21
C LEU A 189 38.25 -5.60 -12.58
N ASP A 190 37.93 -4.49 -13.24
CA ASP A 190 38.36 -4.21 -14.61
C ASP A 190 39.89 -4.23 -14.77
N VAL A 191 40.63 -3.79 -13.74
CA VAL A 191 42.11 -3.71 -13.74
C VAL A 191 42.77 -5.09 -13.95
N ILE A 192 42.17 -6.16 -13.43
CA ILE A 192 42.73 -7.52 -13.48
C ILE A 192 41.81 -8.54 -14.16
N LYS A 193 40.71 -8.08 -14.79
CA LYS A 193 39.66 -8.92 -15.41
C LYS A 193 39.16 -10.07 -14.51
N PHE A 194 39.18 -9.85 -13.20
CA PHE A 194 38.72 -10.84 -12.23
C PHE A 194 37.20 -10.67 -12.01
N ARG A 195 36.47 -11.78 -12.02
CA ARG A 195 35.02 -11.82 -11.86
C ARG A 195 34.64 -12.56 -10.58
N TYR A 196 33.80 -11.93 -9.78
CA TYR A 196 33.29 -12.45 -8.52
C TYR A 196 31.75 -12.48 -8.56
N ASP A 197 31.19 -13.59 -9.04
CA ASP A 197 29.74 -13.78 -9.22
C ASP A 197 29.22 -15.13 -8.71
N ASN A 198 30.09 -15.93 -8.10
CA ASN A 198 29.74 -17.26 -7.59
C ASN A 198 28.87 -17.22 -6.34
N PHE A 199 28.94 -16.15 -5.57
CA PHE A 199 28.21 -16.01 -4.32
C PHE A 199 27.51 -14.69 -4.29
N GLY A 200 26.20 -14.73 -4.13
CA GLY A 200 25.53 -13.96 -3.11
C GLY A 200 24.07 -13.66 -3.38
N ALA A 201 23.36 -13.46 -2.28
CA ALA A 201 21.92 -13.61 -2.26
C ALA A 201 21.27 -12.84 -1.13
N TYR A 202 19.99 -12.56 -1.34
CA TYR A 202 19.08 -12.06 -0.33
C TYR A 202 18.18 -13.20 0.11
N SER A 203 18.13 -13.45 1.41
CA SER A 203 17.37 -14.58 1.95
C SER A 203 16.92 -14.33 3.38
N TYR A 204 15.94 -15.10 3.83
CA TYR A 204 15.65 -15.20 5.25
C TYR A 204 15.26 -16.64 5.60
N SER A 205 15.31 -16.98 6.89
CA SER A 205 14.76 -18.22 7.42
C SER A 205 13.79 -17.89 8.55
N ALA A 206 12.59 -18.47 8.51
CA ALA A 206 11.63 -18.39 9.59
C ALA A 206 12.01 -19.31 10.78
N VAL A 207 12.93 -20.26 10.58
CA VAL A 207 13.31 -21.28 11.58
C VAL A 207 14.70 -21.09 12.16
N SER A 208 15.63 -20.53 11.38
CA SER A 208 17.05 -20.38 11.77
C SER A 208 17.39 -18.92 12.05
N SER A 209 18.43 -18.67 12.87
CA SER A 209 18.92 -17.32 13.15
C SER A 209 19.72 -16.69 12.00
N PHE A 210 20.07 -17.48 10.99
CA PHE A 210 20.74 -17.01 9.78
C PHE A 210 20.32 -17.83 8.56
N SER A 211 20.52 -17.27 7.37
CA SER A 211 20.31 -17.93 6.08
C SER A 211 21.29 -17.41 5.04
N GLY A 212 21.24 -17.96 3.82
CA GLY A 212 22.09 -17.55 2.70
C GLY A 212 23.08 -18.64 2.36
N MET A 213 24.34 -18.27 2.06
CA MET A 213 25.40 -19.20 1.66
C MET A 213 25.41 -20.50 2.47
N ASN A 214 25.30 -21.65 1.79
CA ASN A 214 25.34 -22.98 2.43
C ASN A 214 24.28 -23.23 3.51
N HIS A 215 23.24 -22.40 3.59
CA HIS A 215 22.21 -22.50 4.61
C HIS A 215 20.83 -22.53 3.98
N ASN A 216 19.96 -23.35 4.56
CA ASN A 216 18.58 -23.42 4.13
C ASN A 216 17.85 -22.11 4.48
N SER A 217 16.85 -21.77 3.68
CA SER A 217 16.10 -20.53 3.78
C SER A 217 14.64 -20.74 3.45
N THR A 218 13.78 -19.87 3.97
CA THR A 218 12.35 -19.82 3.63
C THR A 218 12.14 -19.18 2.26
N ALA A 219 12.90 -18.13 1.94
CA ALA A 219 12.99 -17.55 0.61
C ALA A 219 14.43 -17.14 0.31
N PHE A 220 14.80 -17.22 -0.98
CA PHE A 220 16.13 -16.96 -1.47
C PHE A 220 16.07 -16.35 -2.86
N VAL A 221 16.88 -15.33 -3.12
CA VAL A 221 17.14 -14.87 -4.49
C VAL A 221 18.58 -14.41 -4.63
N GLY A 222 19.32 -15.03 -5.55
CA GLY A 222 20.74 -14.77 -5.72
C GLY A 222 21.50 -15.98 -6.26
N CYS A 223 22.80 -16.01 -6.00
CA CYS A 223 23.71 -17.08 -6.39
C CYS A 223 24.32 -17.77 -5.16
N ASP A 224 24.42 -19.09 -5.20
CA ASP A 224 25.16 -19.90 -4.21
C ASP A 224 26.06 -20.89 -4.96
N ARG A 225 27.37 -20.78 -4.76
CA ARG A 225 28.42 -21.57 -5.44
C ARG A 225 28.24 -21.65 -6.96
N GLY A 226 27.97 -20.52 -7.60
CA GLY A 226 27.82 -20.39 -9.05
C GLY A 226 26.44 -20.78 -9.60
N LYS A 227 25.52 -21.25 -8.76
CA LYS A 227 24.13 -21.51 -9.16
C LYS A 227 23.23 -20.37 -8.73
N CYS A 228 22.58 -19.71 -9.68
CA CYS A 228 21.73 -18.57 -9.44
C CYS A 228 20.25 -18.90 -9.66
N CYS A 229 19.41 -18.56 -8.69
CA CYS A 229 17.97 -18.82 -8.72
C CYS A 229 17.20 -17.88 -7.80
N ALA A 230 15.89 -17.83 -8.01
CA ALA A 230 14.95 -17.48 -6.97
C ALA A 230 14.27 -18.76 -6.47
N CYS A 231 14.07 -18.84 -5.17
CA CYS A 231 13.39 -19.93 -4.53
C CYS A 231 12.47 -19.42 -3.43
N PHE A 232 11.28 -20.03 -3.34
CA PHE A 232 10.24 -19.65 -2.40
C PHE A 232 9.40 -20.86 -1.99
N GLY A 233 8.83 -20.80 -0.79
CA GLY A 233 7.81 -21.74 -0.33
C GLY A 233 6.39 -21.35 -0.72
N PRO A 234 5.39 -22.16 -0.32
CA PRO A 234 3.99 -21.75 -0.41
C PRO A 234 3.73 -20.46 0.37
N LYS A 235 2.72 -19.70 -0.05
CA LYS A 235 2.34 -18.42 0.58
C LYS A 235 2.13 -18.59 2.09
N GLY A 236 2.86 -17.81 2.89
CA GLY A 236 2.82 -17.86 4.36
C GLY A 236 3.50 -19.09 4.99
N GLY A 237 4.26 -19.86 4.21
CA GLY A 237 5.06 -20.97 4.70
C GLY A 237 6.13 -20.51 5.68
N ARG A 238 6.33 -21.28 6.77
CA ARG A 238 7.28 -20.96 7.86
C ARG A 238 8.42 -21.97 7.99
N GLN A 239 8.60 -22.83 7.01
CA GLN A 239 9.73 -23.78 6.98
C GLN A 239 10.85 -23.23 6.10
N ASN A 240 11.96 -23.95 6.03
CA ASN A 240 12.93 -23.75 4.96
C ASN A 240 12.47 -24.51 3.72
N TYR A 241 12.47 -23.82 2.59
CA TYR A 241 12.03 -24.33 1.29
C TYR A 241 13.16 -24.34 0.25
N CYS A 242 14.23 -23.62 0.55
CA CYS A 242 15.32 -23.33 -0.35
C CYS A 242 16.62 -23.80 0.30
N GLY A 243 17.20 -24.86 -0.26
CA GLY A 243 18.48 -25.40 0.14
C GLY A 243 19.66 -24.81 -0.63
N SER A 244 20.86 -25.19 -0.22
CA SER A 244 22.11 -24.82 -0.90
C SER A 244 22.07 -25.15 -2.39
N ASN A 245 22.83 -24.41 -3.19
CA ASN A 245 22.95 -24.63 -4.63
C ASN A 245 21.60 -24.60 -5.37
N CYS A 246 20.65 -23.77 -4.93
CA CYS A 246 19.34 -23.63 -5.55
C CYS A 246 18.52 -24.93 -5.56
N THR A 247 18.54 -25.67 -4.46
CA THR A 247 17.76 -26.90 -4.31
C THR A 247 16.41 -26.61 -3.66
N ALA A 248 15.35 -27.25 -4.16
CA ALA A 248 14.04 -27.20 -3.52
C ALA A 248 13.94 -28.22 -2.40
N MET A 249 13.25 -27.88 -1.30
CA MET A 249 12.91 -28.79 -0.21
C MET A 249 11.57 -28.43 0.41
N ASN A 250 10.94 -29.34 1.14
CA ASN A 250 9.68 -29.11 1.87
C ASN A 250 8.56 -28.46 1.02
N GLY A 251 8.49 -28.78 -0.28
CA GLY A 251 7.53 -28.18 -1.21
C GLY A 251 7.92 -26.79 -1.76
N GLY A 252 9.18 -26.41 -1.64
CA GLY A 252 9.74 -25.21 -2.26
C GLY A 252 9.74 -25.26 -3.79
N THR A 253 9.65 -24.09 -4.40
CA THR A 253 9.74 -23.90 -5.86
C THR A 253 11.01 -23.13 -6.19
N VAL A 254 11.77 -23.61 -7.17
CA VAL A 254 12.99 -22.96 -7.68
C VAL A 254 12.76 -22.53 -9.12
N THR A 255 13.19 -21.32 -9.45
CA THR A 255 13.10 -20.75 -10.80
C THR A 255 14.35 -19.94 -11.12
N THR A 256 14.75 -19.93 -12.39
CA THR A 256 15.79 -19.03 -12.92
C THR A 256 15.22 -17.73 -13.45
N LYS A 257 13.90 -17.67 -13.69
CA LYS A 257 13.19 -16.46 -14.11
C LYS A 257 12.69 -15.71 -12.87
N ALA A 258 13.30 -14.56 -12.59
CA ALA A 258 12.98 -13.76 -11.41
C ALA A 258 13.14 -12.27 -11.69
N PHE A 259 12.08 -11.50 -11.50
CA PHE A 259 12.12 -10.04 -11.42
C PHE A 259 12.15 -9.66 -9.94
N VAL A 260 13.09 -8.81 -9.53
CA VAL A 260 13.40 -8.53 -8.14
C VAL A 260 13.45 -7.02 -7.93
N TRP A 261 12.75 -6.55 -6.91
CA TRP A 261 12.73 -5.15 -6.49
C TRP A 261 13.27 -5.03 -5.08
N PHE A 262 14.09 -4.00 -4.87
CA PHE A 262 14.71 -3.68 -3.61
C PHE A 262 14.20 -2.34 -3.13
N TRP A 263 13.69 -2.31 -1.90
CA TRP A 263 13.10 -1.11 -1.34
C TRP A 263 13.73 -0.76 0.00
N VAL A 264 13.74 0.53 0.32
CA VAL A 264 14.14 1.03 1.63
C VAL A 264 13.05 1.87 2.25
N ARG A 265 12.90 1.78 3.56
CA ARG A 265 12.08 2.73 4.34
C ARG A 265 12.97 3.34 5.42
N THR A 266 12.96 4.66 5.52
CA THR A 266 13.83 5.45 6.42
C THR A 266 13.28 5.57 7.83
N ARG A 267 11.95 5.63 7.92
CA ARG A 267 11.19 5.74 9.16
C ARG A 267 9.80 5.17 8.92
N MET A 268 9.12 4.80 10.00
CA MET A 268 7.70 4.51 9.87
C MET A 268 6.92 5.82 9.63
N PRO A 269 5.98 5.85 8.67
CA PRO A 269 5.07 6.99 8.49
C PRO A 269 4.29 7.29 9.78
N GLU A 270 4.32 8.53 10.23
CA GLU A 270 3.57 9.03 11.39
C GLU A 270 2.06 8.89 11.23
N ARG A 271 1.49 8.92 10.02
CA ARG A 271 0.04 8.73 9.82
C ARG A 271 -0.45 7.38 10.34
N LEU A 272 0.42 6.35 10.35
CA LEU A 272 0.13 5.07 11.01
C LEU A 272 0.13 5.20 12.54
N TRP A 273 0.92 6.13 13.09
CA TRP A 273 1.10 6.39 14.52
C TRP A 273 0.18 7.47 15.10
N LYS A 274 -0.47 8.28 14.26
CA LYS A 274 -1.54 9.21 14.66
C LYS A 274 -2.80 8.48 15.19
N ARG A 275 -2.84 7.15 15.05
CA ARG A 275 -3.92 6.29 15.55
C ARG A 275 -3.55 5.74 16.93
N CYS A 276 -3.59 6.60 17.93
CA CYS A 276 -3.43 6.19 19.32
C CYS A 276 -4.78 6.30 20.03
N MET A 277 -5.35 5.15 20.38
CA MET A 277 -6.63 5.07 21.06
C MET A 277 -6.39 5.01 22.56
N GLU A 278 -6.62 6.13 23.25
CA GLU A 278 -6.61 6.19 24.71
C GLU A 278 -7.96 5.75 25.27
N PHE A 279 -7.95 5.05 26.39
CA PHE A 279 -9.14 4.69 27.13
C PHE A 279 -8.85 4.62 28.63
N VAL A 280 -9.90 4.75 29.43
CA VAL A 280 -9.80 4.71 30.89
C VAL A 280 -10.46 3.43 31.38
N VAL A 281 -9.69 2.59 32.07
CA VAL A 281 -10.20 1.39 32.75
C VAL A 281 -10.09 1.56 34.25
N LYS A 282 -11.03 1.00 35.00
CA LYS A 282 -10.91 0.95 36.46
C LYS A 282 -9.95 -0.18 36.83
N ASN A 283 -8.93 0.13 37.62
CA ASN A 283 -8.05 -0.90 38.16
C ASN A 283 -8.77 -1.75 39.22
N SER A 284 -8.09 -2.77 39.74
CA SER A 284 -8.61 -3.67 40.78
C SER A 284 -9.03 -2.95 42.08
N ALA A 285 -8.58 -1.71 42.29
CA ALA A 285 -9.00 -0.85 43.41
C ALA A 285 -10.13 0.13 43.04
N GLY A 286 -10.74 -0.01 41.86
CA GLY A 286 -11.81 0.85 41.36
C GLY A 286 -11.36 2.24 40.90
N LYS A 287 -10.05 2.54 40.91
CA LYS A 287 -9.52 3.83 40.47
C LYS A 287 -9.37 3.88 38.95
N PRO A 288 -9.73 4.99 38.30
CA PRO A 288 -9.54 5.16 36.86
C PRO A 288 -8.05 5.20 36.52
N GLU A 289 -7.62 4.35 35.59
CA GLU A 289 -6.28 4.32 35.00
C GLU A 289 -6.38 4.52 33.49
N LYS A 290 -5.50 5.36 32.94
CA LYS A 290 -5.39 5.57 31.49
C LYS A 290 -4.56 4.46 30.86
N HIS A 291 -5.04 3.97 29.73
CA HIS A 291 -4.38 3.01 28.87
C HIS A 291 -4.44 3.48 27.41
N PHE A 292 -3.57 2.95 26.57
CA PHE A 292 -3.63 3.12 25.12
C PHE A 292 -3.46 1.76 24.42
N ILE A 293 -3.96 1.62 23.19
CA ILE A 293 -3.65 0.45 22.35
C ILE A 293 -2.34 0.69 21.63
N ASP A 294 -1.35 -0.19 21.85
CA ASP A 294 -0.09 -0.20 21.13
C ASP A 294 -0.34 -0.57 19.64
N PRO A 295 -0.01 0.31 18.68
CA PRO A 295 -0.28 0.07 17.27
C PRO A 295 0.65 -0.98 16.63
N GLN A 296 1.79 -1.32 17.26
CA GLN A 296 2.68 -2.40 16.79
C GLN A 296 2.20 -3.77 17.25
N THR A 297 1.75 -3.89 18.50
CA THR A 297 1.42 -5.17 19.12
C THR A 297 -0.09 -5.44 19.19
N GLY A 298 -0.93 -4.41 19.07
CA GLY A 298 -2.38 -4.48 19.23
C GLY A 298 -2.84 -4.65 20.68
N THR A 299 -1.97 -4.43 21.67
CA THR A 299 -2.25 -4.70 23.09
C THR A 299 -2.47 -3.43 23.91
N ALA A 300 -3.26 -3.54 24.98
CA ALA A 300 -3.50 -2.46 25.93
C ALA A 300 -2.26 -2.21 26.81
N GLN A 301 -1.73 -0.99 26.79
CA GLN A 301 -0.59 -0.54 27.59
C GLN A 301 -1.00 0.57 28.54
N LYS A 302 -0.49 0.55 29.77
CA LYS A 302 -0.79 1.58 30.78
C LYS A 302 -0.09 2.90 30.41
N GLY A 303 -0.83 4.01 30.37
CA GLY A 303 -0.31 5.33 30.03
C GLY A 303 -1.22 6.14 29.11
N SER A 304 -0.72 7.30 28.65
CA SER A 304 -1.35 8.14 27.63
C SER A 304 -0.43 8.26 26.41
N CYS A 305 -1.01 8.50 25.24
CA CYS A 305 -0.33 8.76 23.98
C CYS A 305 0.47 10.08 24.02
N SER A 306 0.14 10.97 24.96
CA SER A 306 0.65 12.35 25.10
C SER A 306 2.09 12.50 25.57
N GLY A 307 2.85 11.41 25.79
CA GLY A 307 4.25 11.51 26.20
C GLY A 307 5.20 12.03 25.10
N ASN A 308 4.91 11.75 23.82
CA ASN A 308 5.88 11.97 22.72
C ASN A 308 5.33 12.50 21.38
N LEU A 309 4.01 12.69 21.20
CA LEU A 309 3.46 13.15 19.91
C LEU A 309 2.43 14.25 20.13
N ARG A 310 2.71 15.44 19.57
CA ARG A 310 1.78 16.59 19.57
C ARG A 310 0.66 16.33 18.57
N SER A 311 -0.57 16.40 19.06
CA SER A 311 -1.88 16.39 18.36
C SER A 311 -2.53 15.01 18.07
N PHE A 312 -3.84 14.97 18.33
CA PHE A 312 -4.69 13.80 18.41
C PHE A 312 -5.75 13.83 17.31
N LEU A 313 -6.01 12.68 16.70
CA LEU A 313 -7.19 12.42 15.87
C LEU A 313 -7.80 11.09 16.35
N ASN A 314 -8.95 11.19 17.03
CA ASN A 314 -9.76 10.05 17.42
C ASN A 314 -10.54 9.56 16.19
N GLU A 315 -9.95 8.62 15.46
CA GLU A 315 -10.71 7.77 14.54
C GLU A 315 -10.25 6.33 14.71
N GLY A 316 -11.07 5.52 15.36
CA GLY A 316 -10.79 4.11 15.56
C GLY A 316 -12.07 3.29 15.52
N THR A 317 -12.41 2.79 14.34
CA THR A 317 -13.24 1.60 14.20
C THR A 317 -12.32 0.38 14.27
N LEU A 318 -12.48 -0.48 15.28
CA LEU A 318 -11.86 -1.80 15.30
C LEU A 318 -12.56 -2.70 14.28
N THR A 319 -11.84 -3.62 13.64
CA THR A 319 -12.48 -4.65 12.81
C THR A 319 -12.13 -6.01 13.35
N VAL A 320 -13.14 -6.80 13.69
CA VAL A 320 -12.96 -8.18 14.16
C VAL A 320 -13.66 -9.17 13.25
N SER A 321 -13.13 -10.39 13.22
CA SER A 321 -13.56 -11.41 12.27
C SER A 321 -14.84 -12.15 12.70
N ASP A 322 -15.06 -12.28 14.00
CA ASP A 322 -16.07 -13.15 14.61
C ASP A 322 -16.47 -12.66 16.01
N LYS A 323 -17.52 -13.27 16.56
CA LYS A 323 -18.04 -12.99 17.91
C LYS A 323 -17.02 -13.26 19.03
N GLU A 324 -16.21 -14.32 18.92
CA GLU A 324 -15.24 -14.67 19.98
C GLU A 324 -14.14 -13.58 20.11
N SER A 325 -13.71 -13.04 18.98
CA SER A 325 -12.78 -11.91 18.92
C SER A 325 -13.43 -10.61 19.37
N PHE A 326 -14.72 -10.44 19.11
CA PHE A 326 -15.52 -9.29 19.55
C PHE A 326 -15.69 -9.25 21.07
N ASP A 327 -15.93 -10.39 21.72
CA ASP A 327 -16.12 -10.50 23.17
C ASP A 327 -14.81 -10.27 23.96
N LYS A 328 -13.65 -10.33 23.28
CA LYS A 328 -12.33 -10.01 23.86
C LYS A 328 -11.99 -8.51 23.79
N ILE A 329 -12.82 -7.69 23.13
CA ILE A 329 -12.57 -6.26 23.03
C ILE A 329 -12.92 -5.61 24.39
N PRO A 330 -12.02 -4.80 24.96
CA PRO A 330 -12.27 -4.14 26.24
C PRO A 330 -13.50 -3.21 26.19
N ASP A 331 -14.20 -3.12 27.32
CA ASP A 331 -15.40 -2.32 27.46
C ASP A 331 -15.12 -0.81 27.56
N VAL A 332 -14.92 -0.19 26.41
CA VAL A 332 -14.56 1.23 26.29
C VAL A 332 -15.74 2.03 25.72
N PRO A 333 -16.37 2.93 26.47
CA PRO A 333 -17.46 3.77 25.96
C PRO A 333 -17.04 4.58 24.72
N GLY A 334 -17.89 4.59 23.68
CA GLY A 334 -17.68 5.33 22.42
C GLY A 334 -16.83 4.58 21.39
N LEU A 335 -16.27 3.42 21.73
CA LEU A 335 -15.50 2.59 20.82
C LEU A 335 -16.38 1.99 19.73
N LEU A 336 -15.96 2.13 18.46
CA LEU A 336 -16.64 1.52 17.33
C LEU A 336 -15.94 0.23 16.91
N SER A 337 -16.71 -0.81 16.59
CA SER A 337 -16.15 -2.08 16.09
C SER A 337 -17.03 -2.66 14.97
N TYR A 338 -16.45 -2.90 13.79
CA TYR A 338 -17.09 -3.62 12.71
C TYR A 338 -16.82 -5.12 12.84
N ARG A 339 -17.85 -5.95 12.79
CA ARG A 339 -17.72 -7.40 12.85
C ARG A 339 -17.97 -8.00 11.46
N LYS A 340 -17.01 -8.77 10.95
CA LYS A 340 -17.02 -9.23 9.55
C LYS A 340 -18.03 -10.33 9.27
N ASP A 341 -18.32 -11.19 10.25
CA ASP A 341 -19.22 -12.33 10.10
C ASP A 341 -20.68 -11.91 9.91
N ASP A 342 -21.12 -10.87 10.60
CA ASP A 342 -22.48 -10.32 10.53
C ASP A 342 -22.58 -9.00 9.77
N LYS A 343 -21.43 -8.43 9.38
CA LYS A 343 -21.30 -7.16 8.66
C LYS A 343 -21.93 -5.98 9.39
N GLN A 344 -21.95 -5.99 10.72
CA GLN A 344 -22.52 -4.92 11.52
C GLN A 344 -21.43 -4.06 12.16
N LEU A 345 -21.74 -2.75 12.27
CA LEU A 345 -20.95 -1.80 13.03
C LEU A 345 -21.56 -1.66 14.43
N TYR A 346 -20.73 -1.81 15.45
CA TYR A 346 -21.12 -1.75 16.86
C TYR A 346 -20.50 -0.54 17.54
N ILE A 347 -21.23 0.06 18.47
CA ILE A 347 -20.74 1.06 19.42
C ILE A 347 -20.76 0.49 20.83
N ASN A 348 -19.67 0.66 21.57
CA ASN A 348 -19.59 0.24 22.96
C ASN A 348 -20.11 1.36 23.88
N GLN A 349 -21.00 1.02 24.81
CA GLN A 349 -21.57 1.94 25.81
C GLN A 349 -20.97 1.75 27.21
N GLY A 350 -19.76 1.19 27.31
CA GLY A 350 -19.00 1.01 28.55
C GLY A 350 -19.28 -0.28 29.33
N SER A 351 -20.37 -0.97 29.04
CA SER A 351 -20.67 -2.30 29.61
C SER A 351 -21.39 -3.24 28.64
N LYS A 352 -21.74 -2.72 27.46
CA LYS A 352 -22.49 -3.41 26.42
C LYS A 352 -22.12 -2.84 25.07
N TRP A 353 -22.02 -3.74 24.10
CA TRP A 353 -21.90 -3.39 22.69
C TRP A 353 -23.29 -3.34 22.04
N GLN A 354 -23.57 -2.26 21.34
CA GLN A 354 -24.82 -2.05 20.62
C GLN A 354 -24.53 -1.94 19.11
N ALA A 355 -25.22 -2.72 18.28
CA ALA A 355 -25.17 -2.55 16.83
C ALA A 355 -25.82 -1.21 16.44
N LEU A 356 -25.16 -0.44 15.58
CA LEU A 356 -25.64 0.87 15.09
C LEU A 356 -26.78 0.73 14.07
N SER A 357 -27.01 -0.46 13.51
CA SER A 357 -28.21 -0.78 12.78
C SER A 357 -28.57 -2.25 13.00
N THR A 358 -29.81 -2.51 13.42
CA THR A 358 -30.32 -3.89 13.48
C THR A 358 -30.97 -4.27 12.13
N GLU A 359 -30.85 -5.54 11.73
CA GLU A 359 -31.48 -6.05 10.50
C GLU A 359 -33.02 -5.82 10.50
N GLN A 360 -33.65 -5.74 11.68
CA GLN A 360 -35.07 -5.39 11.83
C GLN A 360 -35.37 -3.93 11.44
N GLU A 361 -34.55 -2.96 11.84
CA GLU A 361 -34.74 -1.55 11.47
C GLU A 361 -34.53 -1.34 9.97
N PHE A 362 -33.56 -2.04 9.38
CA PHE A 362 -33.34 -2.03 7.94
C PHE A 362 -34.54 -2.62 7.18
N GLU A 363 -35.05 -3.78 7.60
CA GLU A 363 -36.22 -4.40 6.97
C GLU A 363 -37.51 -3.58 7.17
N GLN A 364 -37.66 -2.88 8.30
CA GLN A 364 -38.78 -1.96 8.52
C GLN A 364 -38.68 -0.73 7.60
N THR A 365 -37.48 -0.19 7.42
CA THR A 365 -37.21 0.93 6.49
C THR A 365 -37.45 0.50 5.04
N LYS A 366 -37.01 -0.69 4.66
CA LYS A 366 -37.26 -1.30 3.33
C LYS A 366 -38.76 -1.46 3.05
N LYS A 367 -39.55 -1.90 4.03
CA LYS A 367 -41.02 -1.97 3.91
C LYS A 367 -41.66 -0.59 3.73
N GLN A 368 -41.14 0.43 4.43
CA GLN A 368 -41.61 1.81 4.25
C GLN A 368 -41.27 2.35 2.85
N ILE A 369 -40.06 2.08 2.34
CA ILE A 369 -39.64 2.46 0.98
C ILE A 369 -40.55 1.80 -0.06
N GLN A 370 -40.80 0.49 0.04
CA GLN A 370 -41.69 -0.21 -0.89
C GLN A 370 -43.14 0.33 -0.86
N SER A 371 -43.61 0.79 0.30
CA SER A 371 -44.91 1.45 0.43
C SER A 371 -44.93 2.82 -0.26
N GLN A 372 -43.84 3.58 -0.15
CA GLN A 372 -43.69 4.87 -0.83
C GLN A 372 -43.58 4.70 -2.35
N GLU A 373 -42.83 3.71 -2.84
CA GLU A 373 -42.73 3.39 -4.27
C GLU A 373 -44.11 3.12 -4.89
N LYS A 374 -44.96 2.32 -4.22
CA LYS A 374 -46.33 2.07 -4.68
C LYS A 374 -47.17 3.35 -4.75
N LYS A 375 -46.99 4.27 -3.80
CA LYS A 375 -47.68 5.58 -3.82
C LYS A 375 -47.18 6.45 -4.97
N ILE A 376 -45.88 6.47 -5.22
CA ILE A 376 -45.28 7.20 -6.35
C ILE A 376 -45.82 6.66 -7.67
N GLN A 377 -45.87 5.34 -7.86
CA GLN A 377 -46.42 4.73 -9.08
C GLN A 377 -47.90 5.10 -9.30
N SER A 378 -48.69 5.17 -8.22
CA SER A 378 -50.08 5.62 -8.30
C SER A 378 -50.20 7.08 -8.71
N LEU A 379 -49.33 7.95 -8.18
CA LEU A 379 -49.28 9.37 -8.54
C LEU A 379 -48.84 9.57 -9.99
N GLU A 380 -47.83 8.84 -10.46
CA GLU A 380 -47.41 8.84 -11.87
C GLU A 380 -48.54 8.45 -12.82
N ASN A 381 -49.29 7.40 -12.49
CA ASN A 381 -50.44 7.00 -13.30
C ASN A 381 -51.53 8.08 -13.35
N LYS A 382 -51.78 8.77 -12.23
CA LYS A 382 -52.72 9.90 -12.20
C LYS A 382 -52.20 11.08 -13.02
N ALA A 383 -50.91 11.40 -12.92
CA ALA A 383 -50.27 12.45 -13.71
C ALA A 383 -50.38 12.16 -15.22
N ASN A 384 -50.08 10.93 -15.64
CA ASN A 384 -50.21 10.50 -17.04
C ASN A 384 -51.65 10.61 -17.58
N ILE A 385 -52.65 10.28 -16.76
CA ILE A 385 -54.06 10.46 -17.14
C ILE A 385 -54.38 11.94 -17.32
N GLN A 386 -53.85 12.80 -16.44
CA GLN A 386 -54.08 14.24 -16.48
C GLN A 386 -53.40 14.88 -17.69
N GLU A 387 -52.19 14.44 -18.02
CA GLU A 387 -51.45 14.87 -19.21
C GLU A 387 -52.22 14.54 -20.50
N LYS A 388 -52.77 13.32 -20.62
CA LYS A 388 -53.63 12.95 -21.76
C LYS A 388 -54.88 13.83 -21.88
N LYS A 389 -55.48 14.22 -20.74
CA LYS A 389 -56.62 15.16 -20.75
C LYS A 389 -56.19 16.55 -21.25
N LEU A 390 -55.02 17.02 -20.83
CA LEU A 390 -54.47 18.30 -21.27
C LEU A 390 -54.22 18.31 -22.79
N GLN A 391 -53.56 17.27 -23.32
CA GLN A 391 -53.31 17.13 -24.76
C GLN A 391 -54.60 17.11 -25.58
N ASN A 392 -55.66 16.48 -25.07
CA ASN A 392 -56.97 16.48 -25.73
C ASN A 392 -57.63 17.87 -25.71
N GLN A 393 -57.44 18.66 -24.64
CA GLN A 393 -57.90 20.04 -24.59
C GLN A 393 -57.12 20.93 -25.57
N GLU A 394 -55.80 20.78 -25.65
CA GLU A 394 -54.95 21.50 -26.61
C GLU A 394 -55.39 21.26 -28.05
N LYS A 395 -55.68 20.00 -28.43
CA LYS A 395 -56.21 19.67 -29.76
C LYS A 395 -57.54 20.37 -30.06
N LYS A 396 -58.43 20.48 -29.06
CA LYS A 396 -59.71 21.20 -29.22
C LYS A 396 -59.47 22.70 -29.41
N ILE A 397 -58.58 23.30 -28.62
CA ILE A 397 -58.21 24.71 -28.73
C ILE A 397 -57.60 25.00 -30.11
N GLN A 398 -56.71 24.13 -30.60
CA GLN A 398 -56.10 24.27 -31.91
C GLN A 398 -57.13 24.19 -33.05
N SER A 399 -58.10 23.28 -32.95
CA SER A 399 -59.21 23.17 -33.90
C SER A 399 -60.07 24.44 -33.91
N GLN A 400 -60.42 24.96 -32.73
CA GLN A 400 -61.16 26.22 -32.60
C GLN A 400 -60.36 27.40 -33.18
N GLY A 401 -59.06 27.49 -32.91
CA GLY A 401 -58.18 28.52 -33.47
C GLY A 401 -58.12 28.49 -35.00
N ASN A 402 -58.09 27.30 -35.60
CA ASN A 402 -58.16 27.14 -37.06
C ASN A 402 -59.52 27.61 -37.64
N MET A 403 -60.61 27.33 -36.93
CA MET A 403 -61.95 27.78 -37.33
C MET A 403 -62.07 29.31 -37.26
N ILE A 404 -61.53 29.93 -36.20
CA ILE A 404 -61.48 31.40 -36.06
C ILE A 404 -60.68 32.03 -37.21
N ARG A 405 -59.47 31.52 -37.52
CA ARG A 405 -58.68 32.01 -38.67
C ARG A 405 -59.41 31.91 -40.00
N LYS A 406 -60.22 30.85 -40.19
CA LYS A 406 -61.02 30.69 -41.40
C LYS A 406 -62.09 31.78 -41.50
N LEU A 407 -62.80 32.03 -40.41
CA LEU A 407 -63.80 33.11 -40.32
C LEU A 407 -63.18 34.50 -40.52
N GLU A 408 -61.99 34.75 -39.98
CA GLU A 408 -61.26 36.01 -40.19
C GLU A 408 -60.90 36.23 -41.67
N LYS A 409 -60.43 35.18 -42.37
CA LYS A 409 -60.13 35.25 -43.82
C LYS A 409 -61.39 35.50 -44.65
N GLU A 410 -62.50 34.85 -44.31
CA GLU A 410 -63.80 35.07 -44.97
C GLU A 410 -64.30 36.51 -44.75
N ASN A 411 -64.13 37.05 -43.54
CA ASN A 411 -64.51 38.42 -43.22
C ASN A 411 -63.62 39.47 -43.93
N GLN A 412 -62.30 39.23 -44.03
CA GLN A 412 -61.39 40.05 -44.84
C GLN A 412 -61.75 40.01 -46.33
N GLY A 413 -62.08 38.83 -46.87
CA GLY A 413 -62.55 38.68 -48.25
C GLY A 413 -63.84 39.45 -48.53
N ASN A 414 -64.77 39.47 -47.57
CA ASN A 414 -66.00 40.26 -47.67
C ASN A 414 -65.75 41.77 -47.57
N LYS A 415 -64.79 42.23 -46.74
CA LYS A 415 -64.36 43.64 -46.72
C LYS A 415 -63.74 44.11 -48.04
N ILE A 416 -62.94 43.26 -48.69
CA ILE A 416 -62.33 43.57 -50.00
C ILE A 416 -63.42 43.67 -51.09
N LYS A 417 -64.38 42.75 -51.12
CA LYS A 417 -65.54 42.81 -52.03
C LYS A 417 -66.44 44.02 -51.77
N GLY A 418 -66.64 44.40 -50.51
CA GLY A 418 -67.37 45.62 -50.14
C GLY A 418 -66.67 46.89 -50.61
N SER A 419 -65.35 46.94 -50.49
CA SER A 419 -64.54 48.10 -50.92
C SER A 419 -64.48 48.24 -52.45
N GLN A 420 -64.45 47.13 -53.20
CA GLN A 420 -64.56 47.14 -54.67
C GLN A 420 -65.95 47.59 -55.17
N LYS A 421 -67.00 47.44 -54.34
CA LYS A 421 -68.35 47.91 -54.66
C LYS A 421 -68.51 49.43 -54.48
N TRP A 422 -67.72 50.04 -53.58
CA TRP A 422 -67.68 51.49 -53.39
C TRP A 422 -66.80 52.24 -54.41
N LEU A 423 -65.83 51.57 -55.04
CA LEU A 423 -65.00 52.13 -56.12
C LEU A 423 -65.66 52.07 -57.53
N ARG A 424 -66.93 51.62 -57.62
CA ARG A 424 -67.73 51.55 -58.85
C ARG A 424 -68.97 52.46 -58.84
N LEU A 425 -69.05 53.34 -57.85
CA LEU A 425 -69.89 54.54 -57.85
C LEU A 425 -68.96 55.73 -58.08
#